data_AF-A0A832PVT2-F1
#
_entry.id   AF-A0A832PVT2-F1
#
_cell.length_a   1.000
_cell.length_b   1.000
_cell.length_c   1.000
_cell.angle_alpha   90.00
_cell.angle_beta   90.00
_cell.angle_gamma   90.00
#
_symmetry.space_group_name_H-M   'P 1'
#
loop_
_entity.id
_entity.type
_entity.pdbx_description
1 polymer ?
#
loop_
_entity_poly.entity_id
_entity_poly.type
_entity_poly.pdbx_seq_one_letter_code
_entity_poly.pdbx_strand_id
1 'polypeptide(L)'
;MDRIVLNTAHPLIATITMGEQEFHCEFNELLRCDFPVSAWEPIPVEIPPGNSKSWYERPASKDNGFAKGSNGLIHLPLFRQSNSAPQKTYDEEILTLVAATPVLAIATRSHHIEADHSKFVASSVLLVWASRIAVVISLDGTEGVSTEGAAPHEWHLNASASMKVETAIDELLTRSKVFPSSSSQSLYVAPNCIGQHLLGQPTNPDFGTGSPWLGEWRFDNFGSLAAALSRFRPGLDDFAVHVLPSK
;
A
#
# COMPACT_ATOMS: atom_id res chain seq x y z
N MET A 1 12.07 13.40 10.35
CA MET A 1 11.77 12.06 10.84
C MET A 1 12.74 11.09 10.19
N ASP A 2 13.47 10.32 10.98
CA ASP A 2 14.38 9.29 10.46
C ASP A 2 13.55 8.15 9.86
N ARG A 3 13.91 7.75 8.63
CA ARG A 3 13.25 6.66 7.90
C ARG A 3 13.56 5.34 8.60
N ILE A 4 12.52 4.57 8.94
CA ILE A 4 12.72 3.19 9.41
C ILE A 4 12.88 2.33 8.17
N VAL A 5 14.13 1.97 7.87
CA VAL A 5 14.51 1.04 6.80
C VAL A 5 15.07 -0.20 7.45
N LEU A 6 14.46 -1.35 7.17
CA LEU A 6 15.00 -2.65 7.57
C LEU A 6 15.75 -3.23 6.38
N ASN A 7 16.96 -3.73 6.59
CA ASN A 7 17.76 -4.34 5.54
C ASN A 7 17.80 -5.85 5.73
N THR A 8 17.73 -6.60 4.63
CA THR A 8 18.01 -8.04 4.63
C THR A 8 19.53 -8.26 4.63
N ALA A 9 19.99 -9.42 5.14
CA ALA A 9 21.41 -9.75 5.16
C ALA A 9 22.01 -9.85 3.75
N HIS A 10 21.22 -10.33 2.79
CA HIS A 10 21.55 -10.43 1.37
C HIS A 10 20.36 -9.96 0.53
N PRO A 11 20.58 -9.46 -0.70
CA PRO A 11 19.49 -9.20 -1.63
C PRO A 11 18.68 -10.48 -1.86
N LEU A 12 17.35 -10.34 -1.86
CA LEU A 12 16.40 -11.41 -2.07
C LEU A 12 15.66 -11.20 -3.39
N ILE A 13 15.26 -12.28 -4.05
CA ILE A 13 14.44 -12.28 -5.24
C ILE A 13 13.09 -12.89 -4.88
N ALA A 14 12.04 -12.10 -4.97
CA ALA A 14 10.67 -12.57 -4.96
C ALA A 14 10.25 -12.92 -6.40
N THR A 15 10.06 -14.20 -6.65
CA THR A 15 9.33 -14.71 -7.80
C THR A 15 7.85 -14.69 -7.47
N ILE A 16 7.09 -13.83 -8.14
CA ILE A 16 5.64 -13.70 -7.98
C ILE A 16 4.97 -14.22 -9.26
N THR A 17 4.17 -15.27 -9.12
CA THR A 17 3.37 -15.83 -10.21
C THR A 17 1.95 -15.28 -10.13
N MET A 18 1.46 -14.73 -11.24
CA MET A 18 0.10 -14.23 -11.40
C MET A 18 -0.45 -14.68 -12.75
N GLY A 19 -1.31 -15.72 -12.73
CA GLY A 19 -1.75 -16.40 -13.95
C GLY A 19 -0.56 -17.03 -14.68
N GLU A 20 -0.43 -16.77 -15.98
CA GLU A 20 0.69 -17.27 -16.80
C GLU A 20 1.97 -16.42 -16.69
N GLN A 21 1.95 -15.33 -15.91
CA GLN A 21 3.06 -14.39 -15.81
C GLN A 21 3.89 -14.64 -14.55
N GLU A 22 5.21 -14.53 -14.70
CA GLU A 22 6.18 -14.62 -13.61
C GLU A 22 6.95 -13.30 -13.51
N PHE A 23 6.97 -12.71 -12.32
CA PHE A 23 7.67 -11.47 -12.03
C PHE A 23 8.83 -11.73 -11.07
N HIS A 24 10.04 -11.41 -11.50
CA HIS A 24 11.24 -11.51 -10.66
C HIS A 24 11.60 -10.13 -10.10
N CYS A 25 11.33 -9.95 -8.80
CA CYS A 25 11.51 -8.68 -8.12
C CYS A 25 12.59 -8.83 -7.05
N GLU A 26 13.70 -8.12 -7.22
CA GLU A 26 14.76 -8.09 -6.20
C GLU A 26 14.46 -7.03 -5.16
N PHE A 27 14.78 -7.31 -3.91
CA PHE A 27 14.73 -6.35 -2.83
C PHE A 27 15.79 -6.69 -1.78
N ASN A 28 16.32 -5.66 -1.14
CA ASN A 28 17.22 -5.78 0.01
C ASN A 28 16.81 -4.86 1.17
N GLU A 29 15.74 -4.09 0.96
CA GLU A 29 15.21 -3.07 1.86
C GLU A 29 13.71 -3.30 2.06
N LEU A 30 13.26 -3.20 3.30
CA LEU A 30 11.85 -3.10 3.67
C LEU A 30 11.60 -1.70 4.19
N LEU A 31 10.66 -1.00 3.55
CA LEU A 31 10.25 0.35 3.92
C LEU A 31 8.95 0.28 4.71
N ARG A 32 8.79 1.16 5.70
CA ARG A 32 7.49 1.36 6.34
C ARG A 32 6.46 1.72 5.26
N CYS A 33 5.36 0.99 5.23
CA CYS A 33 4.26 1.27 4.34
C CYS A 33 3.45 2.42 4.92
N ASP A 34 3.44 3.57 4.24
CA ASP A 34 2.61 4.70 4.60
C ASP A 34 1.48 4.84 3.56
N PHE A 35 0.32 5.34 3.97
CA PHE A 35 -0.75 5.64 3.01
C PHE A 35 -0.27 6.68 2.00
N PRO A 36 -0.60 6.55 0.70
CA PRO A 36 -0.17 7.50 -0.35
C PRO A 36 -0.95 8.83 -0.32
N VAL A 37 -1.22 9.38 0.87
CA VAL A 37 -1.97 10.61 1.10
C VAL A 37 -1.04 11.78 1.46
N SER A 38 -1.48 13.00 1.18
CA SER A 38 -0.79 14.21 1.65
C SER A 38 -1.34 14.57 3.03
N ALA A 39 -0.53 14.41 4.06
CA ALA A 39 -0.81 14.78 5.45
C ALA A 39 0.37 15.58 6.01
N TRP A 40 0.26 16.15 7.22
CA TRP A 40 1.37 16.88 7.83
C TRP A 40 2.52 15.95 8.21
N GLU A 41 2.18 14.74 8.65
CA GLU A 41 3.13 13.63 8.81
C GLU A 41 2.69 12.40 8.01
N PRO A 42 3.63 11.56 7.52
CA PRO A 42 3.26 10.31 6.86
C PRO A 42 2.48 9.39 7.81
N ILE A 43 1.32 8.92 7.35
CA ILE A 43 0.43 8.07 8.14
C ILE A 43 0.77 6.60 7.85
N PRO A 44 1.27 5.84 8.84
CA PRO A 44 1.63 4.46 8.62
C PRO A 44 0.41 3.57 8.40
N VAL A 45 0.58 2.58 7.53
CA VAL A 45 -0.32 1.45 7.39
C VAL A 45 -0.06 0.50 8.56
N GLU A 46 -1.08 0.31 9.39
CA GLU A 46 -1.06 -0.59 10.54
C GLU A 46 -2.38 -1.34 10.65
N ILE A 47 -2.37 -2.53 11.27
CA ILE A 47 -3.59 -3.24 11.65
C ILE A 47 -3.91 -2.84 13.09
N PRO A 48 -4.89 -1.95 13.33
CA PRO A 48 -5.17 -1.47 14.69
C PRO A 48 -5.76 -2.58 15.57
N PRO A 49 -5.48 -2.59 16.88
CA PRO A 49 -6.17 -3.46 17.82
C PRO A 49 -7.69 -3.23 17.74
N GLY A 50 -8.47 -4.30 17.51
CA GLY A 50 -9.92 -4.18 17.32
C GLY A 50 -10.35 -3.67 15.94
N ASN A 51 -9.45 -3.66 14.95
CA ASN A 51 -9.70 -3.34 13.55
C ASN A 51 -10.17 -1.92 13.24
N SER A 52 -10.16 -1.01 14.22
CA SER A 52 -10.48 0.41 14.01
C SER A 52 -9.70 1.32 14.96
N LYS A 53 -9.37 2.52 14.49
CA LYS A 53 -8.69 3.57 15.25
C LYS A 53 -9.08 4.93 14.68
N SER A 54 -9.30 5.94 15.54
CA SER A 54 -9.54 7.31 15.09
C SER A 54 -8.75 8.31 15.94
N TRP A 55 -8.25 9.36 15.32
CA TRP A 55 -7.47 10.39 16.01
C TRP A 55 -7.49 11.71 15.25
N TYR A 56 -7.18 12.78 15.97
CA TYR A 56 -6.91 14.09 15.39
C TYR A 56 -5.41 14.27 15.15
N GLU A 57 -5.01 14.63 13.94
CA GLU A 57 -3.64 14.97 13.59
C GLU A 57 -3.21 16.21 14.39
N ARG A 58 -2.03 16.11 15.00
CA ARG A 58 -1.44 17.21 15.79
C ARG A 58 -0.20 17.73 15.06
N PRO A 59 0.05 19.06 15.06
CA PRO A 59 1.29 19.60 14.51
C PRO A 59 2.50 18.99 15.21
N ALA A 60 3.57 18.71 14.45
CA ALA A 60 4.81 18.00 14.84
C ALA A 60 5.61 18.55 16.05
N SER A 61 5.09 19.55 16.78
CA SER A 61 5.77 20.22 17.90
C SER A 61 5.46 19.65 19.29
N LYS A 62 4.63 18.62 19.40
CA LYS A 62 4.31 17.98 20.69
C LYS A 62 4.56 16.49 20.59
N ASP A 63 5.57 16.03 21.34
CA ASP A 63 5.94 14.63 21.61
C ASP A 63 5.12 13.60 20.84
N ASN A 64 5.75 13.00 19.83
CA ASN A 64 5.19 11.95 18.99
C ASN A 64 4.79 10.75 19.84
N GLY A 65 3.57 10.77 20.37
CA GLY A 65 2.93 9.63 21.04
C GLY A 65 2.75 8.41 20.14
N PHE A 66 3.07 8.51 18.84
CA PHE A 66 3.24 7.38 17.94
C PHE A 66 4.44 6.48 18.30
N ALA A 67 5.34 6.93 19.18
CA ALA A 67 6.47 6.15 19.65
C ALA A 67 6.22 5.53 21.04
N LYS A 68 5.28 4.58 21.14
CA LYS A 68 5.28 3.54 22.20
C LYS A 68 4.27 2.43 21.88
N GLY A 69 4.56 1.71 20.79
CA GLY A 69 3.79 0.55 20.38
C GLY A 69 4.17 0.12 18.97
N SER A 70 5.40 -0.36 18.77
CA SER A 70 5.90 -0.89 17.49
C SER A 70 5.23 -2.19 17.04
N ASN A 71 4.11 -2.58 17.66
CA ASN A 71 3.39 -3.81 17.34
C ASN A 71 2.36 -3.49 16.25
N GLY A 72 2.63 -3.87 15.00
CA GLY A 72 1.65 -3.83 13.91
C GLY A 72 1.94 -2.88 12.74
N LEU A 73 3.10 -2.21 12.72
CA LEU A 73 3.52 -1.42 11.56
C LEU A 73 3.84 -2.34 10.38
N ILE A 74 3.19 -2.09 9.24
CA ILE A 74 3.43 -2.85 8.02
C ILE A 74 4.65 -2.29 7.30
N HIS A 75 5.55 -3.18 6.88
CA HIS A 75 6.65 -2.86 5.99
C HIS A 75 6.43 -3.57 4.66
N LEU A 76 6.82 -2.92 3.56
CA LEU A 76 6.79 -3.49 2.22
C LEU A 76 8.20 -3.55 1.65
N PRO A 77 8.52 -4.59 0.87
CA PRO A 77 9.78 -4.63 0.13
C PRO A 77 9.87 -3.49 -0.88
N LEU A 78 11.03 -2.83 -0.92
CA LEU A 78 11.37 -1.93 -2.01
C LEU A 78 11.83 -2.75 -3.22
N PHE A 79 10.86 -3.16 -4.03
CA PHE A 79 11.13 -3.97 -5.21
C PHE A 79 11.83 -3.19 -6.32
N ARG A 80 12.89 -3.78 -6.86
CA ARG A 80 13.61 -3.38 -8.06
C ARG A 80 13.51 -4.52 -9.07
N GLN A 81 13.51 -4.21 -10.37
CA GLN A 81 13.62 -5.25 -11.38
C GLN A 81 14.97 -5.95 -11.23
N SER A 82 14.97 -7.29 -11.18
CA SER A 82 16.19 -8.08 -11.12
C SER A 82 16.53 -8.67 -12.48
N ASN A 83 17.82 -8.68 -12.82
CA ASN A 83 18.38 -9.51 -13.89
C ASN A 83 19.11 -10.74 -13.32
N SER A 84 19.12 -10.90 -12.00
CA SER A 84 19.87 -11.93 -11.29
C SER A 84 19.05 -13.21 -11.20
N ALA A 85 19.72 -14.36 -11.25
CA ALA A 85 19.07 -15.65 -11.03
C ALA A 85 19.01 -15.97 -9.52
N PRO A 86 17.90 -16.53 -9.01
CA PRO A 86 17.80 -16.92 -7.61
C PRO A 86 18.78 -18.04 -7.24
N GLN A 87 19.34 -17.98 -6.03
CA GLN A 87 20.07 -19.08 -5.39
C GLN A 87 19.10 -20.00 -4.67
N LYS A 88 19.20 -21.31 -4.94
CA LYS A 88 18.43 -22.34 -4.22
C LYS A 88 19.06 -22.66 -2.86
N THR A 89 19.21 -21.64 -2.02
CA THR A 89 19.61 -21.79 -0.62
C THR A 89 18.41 -21.43 0.25
N TYR A 90 17.97 -22.38 1.07
CA TYR A 90 16.85 -22.18 1.98
C TYR A 90 17.37 -21.78 3.35
N ASP A 91 16.88 -20.66 3.85
CA ASP A 91 17.21 -20.09 5.16
C ASP A 91 15.90 -19.91 5.94
N GLU A 92 15.86 -20.39 7.19
CA GLU A 92 14.70 -20.25 8.07
C GLU A 92 14.37 -18.78 8.37
N GLU A 93 15.38 -17.91 8.38
CA GLU A 93 15.20 -16.47 8.56
C GLU A 93 14.41 -15.86 7.40
N ILE A 94 14.67 -16.32 6.16
CA ILE A 94 13.93 -15.89 4.97
C ILE A 94 12.49 -16.37 5.05
N LEU A 95 12.24 -17.61 5.46
CA LEU A 95 10.87 -18.13 5.60
C LEU A 95 10.07 -17.31 6.63
N THR A 96 10.70 -16.96 7.75
CA THR A 96 10.08 -16.13 8.80
C THR A 96 9.78 -14.73 8.27
N LEU A 97 10.73 -14.12 7.55
CA LEU A 97 10.55 -12.82 6.93
C LEU A 97 9.38 -12.82 5.93
N VAL A 98 9.33 -13.82 5.05
CA VAL A 98 8.29 -13.97 4.02
C VAL A 98 6.91 -14.19 4.63
N ALA A 99 6.83 -14.94 5.72
CA ALA A 99 5.57 -15.13 6.45
C ALA A 99 5.06 -13.84 7.09
N ALA A 100 5.96 -12.95 7.53
CA ALA A 100 5.61 -11.69 8.18
C ALA A 100 5.35 -10.53 7.21
N THR A 101 5.88 -10.59 5.99
CA THR A 101 5.94 -9.45 5.07
C THR A 101 4.95 -9.60 3.91
N PRO A 102 4.08 -8.61 3.63
CA PRO A 102 3.30 -8.60 2.41
C PRO A 102 4.21 -8.52 1.17
N VAL A 103 3.88 -9.31 0.17
CA VAL A 103 4.65 -9.49 -1.08
C VAL A 103 4.00 -8.81 -2.27
N LEU A 104 2.73 -8.44 -2.15
CA LEU A 104 1.99 -7.59 -3.07
C LEU A 104 1.15 -6.60 -2.26
N ALA A 105 1.16 -5.34 -2.69
CA ALA A 105 0.28 -4.32 -2.17
C ALA A 105 -0.32 -3.47 -3.29
N ILE A 106 -1.62 -3.16 -3.15
CA ILE A 106 -2.36 -2.32 -4.08
C ILE A 106 -3.08 -1.25 -3.28
N ALA A 107 -2.78 0.02 -3.53
CA ALA A 107 -3.41 1.13 -2.84
C ALA A 107 -4.29 1.95 -3.79
N THR A 108 -5.48 2.32 -3.33
CA THR A 108 -6.32 3.32 -3.97
C THR A 108 -6.28 4.62 -3.18
N ARG A 109 -6.48 5.74 -3.86
CA ARG A 109 -6.69 7.04 -3.23
C ARG A 109 -7.73 7.83 -3.99
N SER A 110 -8.68 8.40 -3.26
CA SER A 110 -9.60 9.39 -3.76
C SER A 110 -9.48 10.67 -2.93
N HIS A 111 -9.66 11.81 -3.58
CA HIS A 111 -9.79 13.08 -2.90
C HIS A 111 -10.94 13.88 -3.50
N HIS A 112 -11.58 14.69 -2.66
CA HIS A 112 -12.64 15.60 -3.06
C HIS A 112 -12.49 16.90 -2.30
N ILE A 113 -12.83 18.00 -2.95
CA ILE A 113 -12.86 19.33 -2.36
C ILE A 113 -14.29 19.83 -2.49
N GLU A 114 -14.95 20.08 -1.38
CA GLU A 114 -16.30 20.63 -1.34
C GLU A 114 -16.31 22.13 -1.66
N ALA A 115 -17.49 22.69 -1.86
CA ALA A 115 -17.68 24.10 -2.21
C ALA A 115 -17.21 25.07 -1.11
N ASP A 116 -17.23 24.62 0.14
CA ASP A 116 -16.69 25.33 1.30
C ASP A 116 -15.16 25.22 1.42
N HIS A 117 -14.50 24.50 0.49
CA HIS A 117 -13.07 24.15 0.50
C HIS A 117 -12.65 23.10 1.53
N SER A 118 -13.59 22.41 2.19
CA SER A 118 -13.31 21.21 2.97
C SER A 118 -12.74 20.13 2.06
N LYS A 119 -11.61 19.51 2.44
CA LYS A 119 -11.00 18.44 1.66
C LYS A 119 -11.28 17.09 2.33
N PHE A 120 -11.78 16.16 1.54
CA PHE A 120 -11.97 14.78 1.95
C PHE A 120 -10.92 13.94 1.25
N VAL A 121 -10.25 13.08 2.01
CA VAL A 121 -9.26 12.14 1.49
C VAL A 121 -9.64 10.75 1.98
N ALA A 122 -9.64 9.80 1.06
CA ALA A 122 -9.78 8.40 1.39
C ALA A 122 -8.69 7.61 0.67
N SER A 123 -8.11 6.63 1.36
CA SER A 123 -7.17 5.71 0.76
C SER A 123 -7.39 4.32 1.33
N SER A 124 -7.31 3.30 0.50
CA SER A 124 -7.38 1.90 0.94
C SER A 124 -6.19 1.14 0.40
N VAL A 125 -5.54 0.34 1.24
CA VAL A 125 -4.36 -0.46 0.91
C VAL A 125 -4.73 -1.93 1.09
N LEU A 126 -4.76 -2.66 -0.01
CA LEU A 126 -4.76 -4.11 -0.01
C LEU A 126 -3.32 -4.60 0.20
N LEU A 127 -3.14 -5.48 1.18
CA LEU A 127 -1.90 -6.20 1.47
C LEU A 127 -2.12 -7.69 1.23
N VAL A 128 -1.19 -8.35 0.55
CA VAL A 128 -1.24 -9.79 0.24
C VAL A 128 0.06 -10.45 0.67
N TRP A 129 -0.04 -11.52 1.45
CA TRP A 129 1.08 -12.34 1.90
C TRP A 129 1.30 -13.56 0.99
N ALA A 130 2.50 -14.14 1.04
CA ALA A 130 2.83 -15.35 0.29
C ALA A 130 1.94 -16.56 0.64
N SER A 131 1.33 -16.53 1.83
CA SER A 131 0.33 -17.52 2.29
C SER A 131 -1.04 -17.39 1.60
N ARG A 132 -1.20 -16.47 0.65
CA ARG A 132 -2.48 -16.13 -0.02
C ARG A 132 -3.54 -15.55 0.92
N ILE A 133 -3.11 -15.07 2.08
CA ILE A 133 -3.93 -14.26 2.98
C ILE A 133 -3.84 -12.80 2.54
N ALA A 134 -4.97 -12.11 2.58
CA ALA A 134 -5.09 -10.69 2.26
C ALA A 134 -5.80 -9.92 3.37
N VAL A 135 -5.46 -8.63 3.50
CA VAL A 135 -6.12 -7.66 4.40
C VAL A 135 -6.23 -6.33 3.66
N VAL A 136 -7.36 -5.65 3.78
CA VAL A 136 -7.52 -4.27 3.31
C VAL A 136 -7.58 -3.32 4.48
N ILE A 137 -6.75 -2.28 4.45
CA ILE A 137 -6.68 -1.25 5.48
C ILE A 137 -7.10 0.07 4.83
N SER A 138 -8.13 0.71 5.38
CA SER A 138 -8.70 1.95 4.88
C SER A 138 -8.39 3.09 5.83
N LEU A 139 -8.04 4.22 5.25
CA LEU A 139 -7.84 5.50 5.91
C LEU A 139 -8.80 6.51 5.30
N ASP A 140 -9.61 7.13 6.14
CA ASP A 140 -10.47 8.23 5.77
C ASP A 140 -10.10 9.46 6.59
N GLY A 141 -10.10 10.63 5.98
CA GLY A 141 -9.90 11.85 6.72
C GLY A 141 -10.53 13.07 6.09
N THR A 142 -10.69 14.08 6.93
CA THR A 142 -11.22 15.39 6.58
C THR A 142 -10.24 16.47 6.99
N GLU A 143 -9.88 17.33 6.03
CA GLU A 143 -9.12 18.55 6.26
C GLU A 143 -10.08 19.73 6.20
N GLY A 144 -10.20 20.45 7.32
CA GLY A 144 -11.03 21.64 7.43
C GLY A 144 -10.43 22.84 6.67
N VAL A 145 -11.23 23.88 6.51
CA VAL A 145 -10.84 25.09 5.77
C VAL A 145 -9.77 25.88 6.54
N SER A 146 -8.59 26.04 5.93
CA SER A 146 -7.45 26.75 6.52
C SER A 146 -7.76 28.21 6.95
N THR A 147 -8.74 28.85 6.33
CA THR A 147 -9.09 30.26 6.58
C THR A 147 -9.92 30.51 7.83
N GLU A 148 -10.45 29.47 8.49
CA GLU A 148 -11.34 29.61 9.67
C GLU A 148 -10.71 29.15 11.00
N GLY A 149 -9.39 28.96 11.05
CA GLY A 149 -8.74 28.35 12.22
C GLY A 149 -8.99 26.84 12.24
N ALA A 150 -8.63 26.19 11.13
CA ALA A 150 -8.94 24.80 10.79
C ALA A 150 -9.00 23.86 11.99
N ALA A 151 -10.11 23.12 12.10
CA ALA A 151 -10.19 21.96 12.97
C ALA A 151 -9.02 21.01 12.65
N PRO A 152 -8.42 20.37 13.67
CA PRO A 152 -7.35 19.40 13.42
C PRO A 152 -7.87 18.28 12.50
N HIS A 153 -7.04 17.80 11.57
CA HIS A 153 -7.47 16.75 10.63
C HIS A 153 -7.90 15.51 11.42
N GLU A 154 -9.12 15.05 11.20
CA GLU A 154 -9.58 13.80 11.80
C GLU A 154 -9.27 12.65 10.83
N TRP A 155 -8.61 11.62 11.36
CA TRP A 155 -8.28 10.41 10.63
C TRP A 155 -8.99 9.21 11.24
N HIS A 156 -9.57 8.38 10.38
CA HIS A 156 -10.21 7.12 10.73
C HIS A 156 -9.55 5.98 9.96
N LEU A 157 -8.90 5.08 10.70
CA LEU A 157 -8.25 3.89 10.19
C LEU A 157 -9.12 2.67 10.50
N ASN A 158 -9.36 1.82 9.49
CA ASN A 158 -10.13 0.59 9.63
C ASN A 158 -9.46 -0.56 8.87
N ALA A 159 -9.35 -1.72 9.50
CA ALA A 159 -8.86 -2.94 8.85
C ALA A 159 -10.00 -3.92 8.60
N SER A 160 -9.94 -4.65 7.48
CA SER A 160 -10.79 -5.80 7.25
C SER A 160 -10.37 -6.99 8.13
N ALA A 161 -11.24 -7.98 8.25
CA ALA A 161 -10.78 -9.31 8.64
C ALA A 161 -9.81 -9.85 7.57
N SER A 162 -8.97 -10.83 7.95
CA SER A 162 -8.18 -11.59 6.99
C SER A 162 -9.09 -12.33 6.02
N MET A 163 -8.78 -12.27 4.74
CA MET A 163 -9.52 -12.97 3.68
C MET A 163 -8.58 -13.75 2.78
N LYS A 164 -9.16 -14.54 1.89
CA LYS A 164 -8.39 -15.17 0.82
C LYS A 164 -8.13 -14.15 -0.30
N VAL A 165 -7.01 -14.31 -0.99
CA VAL A 165 -6.55 -13.36 -2.01
C VAL A 165 -7.55 -13.18 -3.17
N GLU A 166 -8.33 -14.20 -3.50
CA GLU A 166 -9.25 -14.20 -4.65
C GLU A 166 -10.41 -13.20 -4.46
N THR A 167 -10.82 -12.96 -3.21
CA THR A 167 -11.89 -12.00 -2.88
C THR A 167 -11.36 -10.60 -2.57
N ALA A 168 -10.04 -10.41 -2.60
CA ALA A 168 -9.41 -9.22 -2.04
C ALA A 168 -9.64 -7.95 -2.88
N ILE A 169 -9.79 -8.08 -4.20
CA ILE A 169 -10.13 -6.96 -5.09
C ILE A 169 -11.56 -6.48 -4.85
N ASP A 170 -12.50 -7.38 -4.56
CA ASP A 170 -13.87 -6.99 -4.22
C ASP A 170 -13.93 -6.17 -2.93
N GLU A 171 -13.17 -6.59 -1.92
CA GLU A 171 -13.07 -5.85 -0.66
C GLU A 171 -12.41 -4.48 -0.89
N LEU A 172 -11.30 -4.43 -1.66
CA LEU A 172 -10.62 -3.17 -1.96
C LEU A 172 -11.54 -2.19 -2.70
N LEU A 173 -12.33 -2.67 -3.67
CA LEU A 173 -13.33 -1.88 -4.37
C LEU A 173 -14.42 -1.37 -3.42
N THR A 174 -14.94 -2.25 -2.57
CA THR A 174 -15.98 -1.90 -1.58
C THR A 174 -15.51 -0.80 -0.63
N ARG A 175 -14.23 -0.83 -0.24
CA ARG A 175 -13.62 0.13 0.68
C ARG A 175 -13.09 1.40 0.01
N SER A 176 -12.89 1.37 -1.29
CA SER A 176 -12.47 2.55 -2.06
C SER A 176 -13.64 3.52 -2.15
N LYS A 177 -13.54 4.67 -1.46
CA LYS A 177 -14.62 5.64 -1.42
C LYS A 177 -14.79 6.39 -2.75
N VAL A 178 -16.05 6.54 -3.13
CA VAL A 178 -16.48 7.42 -4.23
C VAL A 178 -17.11 8.66 -3.63
N PHE A 179 -16.51 9.81 -3.88
CA PHE A 179 -17.11 11.09 -3.49
C PHE A 179 -18.11 11.55 -4.57
N PRO A 180 -19.22 12.20 -4.20
CA PRO A 180 -20.12 12.82 -5.17
C PRO A 180 -19.33 13.85 -5.99
N SER A 181 -19.55 13.91 -7.31
CA SER A 181 -18.79 14.70 -8.32
C SER A 181 -17.47 14.09 -8.82
N SER A 182 -16.85 14.72 -9.82
CA SER A 182 -15.62 14.26 -10.50
C SER A 182 -14.42 14.27 -9.56
N SER A 183 -14.30 13.22 -8.74
CA SER A 183 -13.14 12.95 -7.90
C SER A 183 -12.06 12.23 -8.72
N SER A 184 -10.87 12.80 -8.75
CA SER A 184 -9.71 12.13 -9.33
C SER A 184 -9.34 10.93 -8.44
N GLN A 185 -9.08 9.80 -9.09
CA GLN A 185 -8.78 8.53 -8.46
C GLN A 185 -7.34 8.15 -8.79
N SER A 186 -6.59 7.67 -7.80
CA SER A 186 -5.23 7.18 -7.97
C SER A 186 -5.14 5.71 -7.58
N LEU A 187 -4.27 4.97 -8.27
CA LEU A 187 -3.89 3.60 -7.95
C LEU A 187 -2.37 3.53 -7.81
N TYR A 188 -1.90 2.72 -6.87
CA TYR A 188 -0.49 2.44 -6.61
C TYR A 188 -0.30 0.94 -6.46
N VAL A 189 0.82 0.42 -6.96
CA VAL A 189 1.10 -1.02 -6.96
C VAL A 189 2.53 -1.25 -6.54
N ALA A 190 2.74 -2.16 -5.60
CA ALA A 190 4.04 -2.66 -5.19
C ALA A 190 4.01 -4.19 -5.23
N PRO A 191 4.82 -4.88 -6.06
CA PRO A 191 5.85 -4.34 -6.97
C PRO A 191 5.30 -3.51 -8.15
N ASN A 192 6.00 -2.42 -8.48
CA ASN A 192 5.61 -1.51 -9.57
C ASN A 192 5.57 -2.20 -10.95
N CYS A 193 6.43 -3.20 -11.18
CA CYS A 193 6.47 -3.93 -12.45
C CYS A 193 5.17 -4.69 -12.74
N ILE A 194 4.46 -5.16 -11.71
CA ILE A 194 3.14 -5.80 -11.88
C ILE A 194 2.12 -4.77 -12.35
N GLY A 195 2.12 -3.59 -11.72
CA GLY A 195 1.30 -2.45 -12.16
C GLY A 195 1.61 -2.05 -13.60
N GLN A 196 2.89 -1.93 -13.95
CA GLN A 196 3.33 -1.58 -15.31
C GLN A 196 2.87 -2.60 -16.36
N HIS A 197 2.95 -3.90 -16.02
CA HIS A 197 2.51 -4.96 -16.92
C HIS A 197 1.00 -4.92 -17.17
N LEU A 198 0.19 -4.76 -16.11
CA LEU A 198 -1.28 -4.83 -16.21
C LEU A 198 -1.93 -3.51 -16.65
N LEU A 199 -1.31 -2.38 -16.34
CA LEU A 199 -1.89 -1.05 -16.50
C LEU A 199 -1.15 -0.17 -17.51
N GLY A 200 0.06 -0.55 -17.93
CA GLY A 200 0.97 0.31 -18.68
C GLY A 200 1.80 1.20 -17.75
N GLN A 201 2.58 2.13 -18.32
CA GLN A 201 3.46 3.00 -17.53
C GLN A 201 2.65 3.90 -16.56
N PRO A 202 3.14 4.15 -15.33
CA PRO A 202 2.49 5.04 -14.40
C PRO A 202 2.45 6.47 -14.96
N THR A 203 1.40 7.21 -14.61
CA THR A 203 1.26 8.63 -14.95
C THR A 203 2.32 9.47 -14.24
N ASN A 204 2.73 9.06 -13.04
CA ASN A 204 3.82 9.67 -12.29
C ASN A 204 4.76 8.59 -11.73
N PRO A 205 5.94 8.36 -12.34
CA PRO A 205 6.88 7.31 -11.93
C PRO A 205 7.71 7.67 -10.68
N ASP A 206 7.80 8.95 -10.30
CA ASP A 206 8.64 9.42 -9.21
C ASP A 206 7.81 9.91 -8.02
N PHE A 207 6.78 9.14 -7.62
CA PHE A 207 5.75 9.53 -6.64
C PHE A 207 6.25 9.77 -5.18
N GLY A 208 7.55 9.92 -4.98
CA GLY A 208 8.13 10.33 -3.70
C GLY A 208 9.29 9.44 -3.30
N THR A 209 10.38 10.05 -2.82
CA THR A 209 11.55 9.29 -2.35
C THR A 209 11.26 8.65 -0.99
N GLY A 210 11.65 7.38 -0.82
CA GLY A 210 11.50 6.67 0.46
C GLY A 210 10.11 6.11 0.73
N SER A 211 9.34 5.84 -0.33
CA SER A 211 8.04 5.16 -0.28
C SER A 211 8.11 3.85 -1.08
N PRO A 212 7.38 2.78 -0.68
CA PRO A 212 7.22 1.59 -1.53
C PRO A 212 6.40 1.87 -2.80
N TRP A 213 5.68 3.01 -2.86
CA TRP A 213 4.87 3.41 -4.01
C TRP A 213 5.72 4.10 -5.09
N LEU A 214 6.26 3.31 -6.02
CA LEU A 214 7.14 3.79 -7.11
C LEU A 214 6.40 4.24 -8.37
N GLY A 215 5.09 4.49 -8.28
CA GLY A 215 4.28 4.84 -9.44
C GLY A 215 2.84 5.15 -9.07
N GLU A 216 2.30 6.23 -9.63
CA GLU A 216 0.89 6.59 -9.55
C GLU A 216 0.22 6.44 -10.92
N TRP A 217 -0.87 5.67 -10.98
CA TRP A 217 -1.79 5.67 -12.11
C TRP A 217 -3.02 6.50 -11.76
N ARG A 218 -3.32 7.52 -12.57
CA ARG A 218 -4.47 8.39 -12.36
C ARG A 218 -5.64 8.02 -13.26
N PHE A 219 -6.84 8.13 -12.72
CA PHE A 219 -8.10 7.87 -13.40
C PHE A 219 -9.08 9.02 -13.14
N ASP A 220 -9.85 9.37 -14.16
CA ASP A 220 -10.79 10.49 -14.11
C ASP A 220 -12.05 10.19 -13.30
N ASN A 221 -12.33 8.91 -13.06
CA ASN A 221 -13.52 8.46 -12.34
C ASN A 221 -13.34 7.06 -11.74
N PHE A 222 -14.23 6.72 -10.82
CA PHE A 222 -14.21 5.43 -10.13
C PHE A 222 -14.45 4.23 -11.06
N GLY A 223 -15.25 4.37 -12.12
CA GLY A 223 -15.49 3.28 -13.08
C GLY A 223 -14.19 2.87 -13.79
N SER A 224 -13.37 3.84 -14.20
CA SER A 224 -12.06 3.60 -14.80
C SER A 224 -11.07 2.98 -13.80
N LEU A 225 -11.07 3.42 -12.54
CA LEU A 225 -10.30 2.78 -11.46
C LEU A 225 -10.74 1.33 -11.25
N ALA A 226 -12.06 1.08 -11.19
CA ALA A 226 -12.61 -0.25 -10.96
C ALA A 226 -12.29 -1.22 -12.10
N ALA A 227 -12.32 -0.73 -13.34
CA ALA A 227 -11.88 -1.49 -14.51
C ALA A 227 -10.38 -1.83 -14.44
N ALA A 228 -9.53 -0.90 -13.99
CA ALA A 228 -8.10 -1.13 -13.79
C ALA A 228 -7.84 -2.18 -12.70
N LEU A 229 -8.49 -2.05 -11.53
CA LEU A 229 -8.40 -3.02 -10.43
C LEU A 229 -8.87 -4.43 -10.84
N SER A 230 -9.88 -4.51 -11.70
CA SER A 230 -10.38 -5.80 -12.18
C SER A 230 -9.37 -6.58 -13.02
N ARG A 231 -8.36 -5.92 -13.60
CA ARG A 231 -7.28 -6.58 -14.35
C ARG A 231 -6.37 -7.45 -13.46
N PHE A 232 -6.35 -7.20 -12.15
CA PHE A 232 -5.56 -8.00 -11.20
C PHE A 232 -6.23 -9.34 -10.85
N ARG A 233 -7.56 -9.44 -10.96
CA ARG A 233 -8.34 -10.60 -10.49
C ARG A 233 -7.84 -11.94 -11.06
N PRO A 234 -7.67 -12.11 -12.39
CA PRO A 234 -7.26 -13.40 -12.94
C PRO A 234 -5.90 -13.86 -12.41
N GLY A 235 -5.00 -12.90 -12.16
CA GLY A 235 -3.68 -13.20 -11.63
C GLY A 235 -3.68 -13.61 -10.16
N LEU A 236 -4.71 -13.21 -9.39
CA LEU A 236 -4.82 -13.54 -7.97
C LEU A 236 -5.33 -14.97 -7.73
N ASP A 237 -6.10 -15.54 -8.66
CA ASP A 237 -6.60 -16.91 -8.57
C ASP A 237 -5.46 -17.94 -8.55
N ASP A 238 -4.38 -17.69 -9.29
CA ASP A 238 -3.19 -18.54 -9.34
C ASP A 238 -1.99 -17.93 -8.59
N PHE A 239 -2.24 -17.00 -7.65
CA PHE A 239 -1.19 -16.30 -6.94
C PHE A 239 -0.27 -17.27 -6.18
N ALA A 240 1.03 -17.21 -6.48
CA ALA A 240 2.07 -17.94 -5.78
C ALA A 240 3.32 -17.09 -5.65
N VAL A 241 4.03 -17.22 -4.53
CA VAL A 241 5.26 -16.47 -4.29
C VAL A 241 6.34 -17.36 -3.71
N HIS A 242 7.53 -17.23 -4.28
CA HIS A 242 8.76 -17.84 -3.79
C HIS A 242 9.81 -16.75 -3.58
N VAL A 243 10.42 -16.71 -2.41
CA VAL A 243 11.50 -15.76 -2.12
C VAL A 243 12.78 -16.53 -1.82
N LEU A 244 13.84 -16.18 -2.53
CA LEU A 244 15.14 -16.84 -2.45
C LEU A 244 16.27 -15.78 -2.44
N PRO A 245 17.46 -16.07 -1.90
CA PRO A 245 18.61 -15.18 -2.03
C PRO A 245 18.96 -14.91 -3.50
N SER A 246 19.40 -13.70 -3.82
CA SER A 246 20.03 -13.40 -5.11
C SER A 246 21.41 -14.05 -5.20
N LYS A 247 21.83 -14.39 -6.43
CA LYS A 247 23.23 -14.70 -6.72
C LYS A 247 24.14 -13.49 -6.62
#